data_AF-A0A7S1WM53-F1
#
_entry.id   AF-A0A7S1WM53-F1
#
_cell.length_a   1.000
_cell.length_b   1.000
_cell.length_c   1.000
_cell.angle_alpha   90.00
_cell.angle_beta   90.00
_cell.angle_gamma   90.00
#
_symmetry.space_group_name_H-M   'P 1'
#
loop_
_entity.id
_entity.type
_entity.pdbx_description
1 polymer ?
#
loop_
_entity_poly.entity_id
_entity_poly.type
_entity_poly.pdbx_seq_one_letter_code
_entity_poly.pdbx_strand_id
1 'polypeptide(L)'
;KPWNAPNPPPPMTQCNAVSFDENIEVMSRALRARNWERLPSPKVSDDFSRVLQKKLGLWHFDIFRLTSYVGGRPLVVVGDVALRHAVSKMHIEASRVRNFLDSIEARYVPNPYHNSMHGADVMNNLLYFLRL
;
A
#
# COMPACT_ATOMS: atom_id res chain seq x y z
N LYS A 1 33.43 -29.51 -20.74
CA LYS A 1 33.37 -28.21 -21.44
C LYS A 1 33.47 -27.13 -20.37
N PRO A 2 34.40 -26.16 -20.44
CA PRO A 2 34.44 -25.09 -19.46
C PRO A 2 33.21 -24.18 -19.62
N TRP A 3 32.75 -23.64 -18.50
CA TRP A 3 31.61 -22.73 -18.41
C TRP A 3 32.02 -21.39 -19.00
N ASN A 4 31.39 -20.97 -20.10
CA ASN A 4 31.57 -19.63 -20.64
C ASN A 4 30.67 -18.68 -19.84
N ALA A 5 31.27 -17.76 -19.09
CA ALA A 5 30.51 -16.74 -18.40
C ALA A 5 29.68 -15.93 -19.41
N PRO A 6 28.40 -15.64 -19.13
CA PRO A 6 27.60 -14.79 -20.00
C PRO A 6 28.20 -13.38 -20.05
N ASN A 7 28.07 -12.72 -21.22
CA ASN A 7 28.50 -11.34 -21.41
C ASN A 7 27.87 -10.43 -20.33
N PRO A 8 28.60 -9.40 -19.87
CA PRO A 8 28.05 -8.45 -18.91
C PRO A 8 26.79 -7.80 -19.47
N PRO A 9 25.80 -7.49 -18.62
CA PRO A 9 24.60 -6.78 -19.06
C PRO A 9 24.99 -5.44 -19.69
N PRO A 10 24.24 -4.97 -20.70
CA PRO A 10 24.49 -3.66 -21.30
C PRO A 10 24.44 -2.57 -20.21
N PRO A 11 25.21 -1.47 -20.38
CA PRO A 11 25.17 -0.36 -19.43
C PRO A 11 23.74 0.13 -19.29
N MET A 12 23.21 0.09 -18.07
CA MET A 12 21.89 0.63 -17.76
C MET A 12 21.89 2.09 -18.20
N THR A 13 21.00 2.44 -19.13
CA THR A 13 20.73 3.83 -19.48
C THR A 13 20.52 4.59 -18.18
N GLN A 14 21.29 5.66 -17.94
CA GLN A 14 21.10 6.50 -16.77
C GLN A 14 19.67 7.04 -16.81
N CYS A 15 18.79 6.44 -16.01
CA CYS A 15 17.50 7.03 -15.72
C CYS A 15 17.82 8.27 -14.90
N ASN A 16 17.51 9.46 -15.42
CA ASN A 16 17.65 10.70 -14.65
C ASN A 16 16.95 10.49 -13.32
N ALA A 17 17.69 10.59 -12.22
CA ALA A 17 17.14 10.39 -10.90
C ALA A 17 16.12 11.50 -10.64
N VAL A 18 14.85 11.15 -10.64
CA VAL A 18 13.74 12.07 -10.31
C VAL A 18 13.82 12.35 -8.82
N SER A 19 13.73 13.62 -8.43
CA SER A 19 13.78 14.01 -7.01
C SER A 19 12.57 13.46 -6.24
N PHE A 20 12.68 13.37 -4.91
CA PHE A 20 11.56 12.97 -4.07
C PHE A 20 10.35 13.89 -4.27
N ASP A 21 10.57 15.20 -4.32
CA ASP A 21 9.50 16.19 -4.49
C ASP A 21 8.80 16.07 -5.83
N GLU A 22 9.54 15.87 -6.92
CA GLU A 22 8.95 15.60 -8.24
C GLU A 22 8.13 14.31 -8.25
N ASN A 23 8.61 13.24 -7.58
CA ASN A 23 7.84 12.01 -7.44
C ASN A 23 6.54 12.23 -6.65
N ILE A 24 6.58 13.00 -5.56
CA ILE A 24 5.40 13.36 -4.77
C ILE A 24 4.43 14.20 -5.60
N GLU A 25 4.91 15.13 -6.41
CA GLU A 25 4.07 15.96 -7.26
C GLU A 25 3.39 15.13 -8.36
N VAL A 26 4.15 14.26 -9.03
CA VAL A 26 3.62 13.33 -10.05
C VAL A 26 2.57 12.40 -9.45
N MET A 27 2.84 11.80 -8.28
CA MET A 27 1.87 10.97 -7.57
C MET A 27 0.62 11.76 -7.17
N SER A 28 0.78 12.98 -6.67
CA SER A 28 -0.33 13.85 -6.27
C SER A 28 -1.20 14.25 -7.46
N ARG A 29 -0.58 14.55 -8.62
CA ARG A 29 -1.28 14.89 -9.85
C ARG A 29 -2.03 13.68 -10.41
N ALA A 30 -1.41 12.50 -10.37
CA ALA A 30 -2.01 11.22 -10.70
C ALA A 30 -3.27 10.94 -9.85
N LEU A 31 -3.20 11.13 -8.53
CA LEU A 31 -4.36 10.95 -7.63
C LEU A 31 -5.50 11.94 -7.89
N ARG A 32 -5.22 13.12 -8.47
CA ARG A 32 -6.22 14.15 -8.79
C ARG A 32 -6.81 14.00 -10.19
N ALA A 33 -6.16 13.29 -11.10
CA ALA A 33 -6.58 13.15 -12.48
C ALA A 33 -7.67 12.06 -12.67
N ARG A 34 -8.94 12.51 -12.64
CA ARG A 34 -10.23 11.97 -13.19
C ARG A 34 -10.65 10.49 -12.99
N ASN A 35 -11.97 10.35 -12.79
CA ASN A 35 -12.87 9.18 -12.90
C ASN A 35 -12.27 7.79 -12.67
N TRP A 36 -12.00 7.46 -11.41
CA TRP A 36 -11.89 6.07 -11.00
C TRP A 36 -13.24 5.63 -10.40
N GLU A 37 -13.65 4.39 -10.69
CA GLU A 37 -14.84 3.82 -10.08
C GLU A 37 -14.58 3.59 -8.61
N ARG A 38 -15.44 4.15 -7.76
CA ARG A 38 -15.36 3.95 -6.32
C ARG A 38 -15.46 2.44 -6.04
N LEU A 39 -14.36 1.88 -5.53
CA LEU A 39 -14.35 0.49 -5.07
C LEU A 39 -15.39 0.31 -3.94
N PRO A 40 -16.07 -0.84 -3.88
CA PRO A 40 -16.99 -1.13 -2.79
C PRO A 40 -16.29 -1.00 -1.44
N SER A 41 -16.98 -0.54 -0.40
CA SER A 41 -16.38 -0.42 0.93
C SER A 41 -15.81 -1.77 1.40
N PRO A 42 -14.62 -1.78 2.03
CA PRO A 42 -14.05 -3.01 2.55
C PRO A 42 -15.03 -3.63 3.55
N LYS A 43 -15.27 -4.93 3.42
CA LYS A 43 -16.13 -5.66 4.37
C LYS A 43 -15.30 -5.99 5.59
N VAL A 44 -15.48 -5.23 6.67
CA VAL A 44 -14.78 -5.45 7.94
C VAL A 44 -15.83 -5.75 9.00
N SER A 45 -15.82 -6.97 9.55
CA SER A 45 -16.65 -7.29 10.71
C SER A 45 -16.01 -6.75 12.01
N ASP A 46 -16.81 -6.61 13.06
CA ASP A 46 -16.32 -6.15 14.36
C ASP A 46 -15.25 -7.09 14.95
N ASP A 47 -15.45 -8.40 14.82
CA ASP A 47 -14.48 -9.41 15.25
C ASP A 47 -13.15 -9.24 14.52
N PHE A 48 -13.21 -8.99 13.22
CA PHE A 48 -12.02 -8.79 12.42
C PHE A 48 -11.32 -7.47 12.75
N SER A 49 -12.08 -6.43 13.09
CA SER A 49 -11.52 -5.16 13.58
C SER A 49 -10.67 -5.34 14.84
N ARG A 50 -11.10 -6.22 15.76
CA ARG A 50 -10.30 -6.54 16.97
C ARG A 50 -9.03 -7.32 16.61
N VAL A 51 -9.08 -8.22 15.63
CA VAL A 51 -7.90 -8.94 15.15
C VAL A 51 -6.89 -7.98 14.53
N LEU A 52 -7.36 -7.04 13.69
CA LEU A 52 -6.52 -6.00 13.09
C LEU A 52 -5.79 -5.19 14.16
N GLN A 53 -6.53 -4.68 15.16
CA GLN A 53 -5.93 -3.87 16.23
C GLN A 53 -4.86 -4.61 17.05
N LYS A 54 -4.98 -5.93 17.20
CA LYS A 54 -4.06 -6.73 18.02
C LYS A 54 -2.87 -7.30 17.26
N LYS A 55 -3.03 -7.54 15.96
CA LYS A 55 -2.07 -8.32 15.17
C LYS A 55 -1.42 -7.55 14.04
N LEU A 56 -2.00 -6.45 13.56
CA LEU A 56 -1.38 -5.63 12.54
C LEU A 56 -0.08 -5.03 13.11
N GLY A 57 0.97 -4.99 12.29
CA GLY A 57 2.31 -4.61 12.72
C GLY A 57 3.09 -5.74 13.42
N LEU A 58 2.56 -6.97 13.49
CA LEU A 58 3.34 -8.15 13.89
C LEU A 58 3.98 -8.81 12.66
N TRP A 59 5.18 -9.37 12.85
CA TRP A 59 5.93 -10.05 11.78
C TRP A 59 5.17 -11.20 11.12
N HIS A 60 4.36 -11.93 11.89
CA HIS A 60 3.61 -13.10 11.41
C HIS A 60 2.16 -12.75 11.01
N PHE A 61 1.86 -11.49 10.70
CA PHE A 61 0.52 -11.09 10.26
C PHE A 61 0.21 -11.68 8.87
N ASP A 62 -0.93 -12.35 8.74
CA ASP A 62 -1.33 -13.02 7.49
C ASP A 62 -2.10 -12.05 6.58
N ILE A 63 -1.36 -11.43 5.65
CA ILE A 63 -1.92 -10.47 4.69
C ILE A 63 -2.86 -11.11 3.66
N PHE A 64 -2.66 -12.39 3.32
CA PHE A 64 -3.51 -13.12 2.37
C PHE A 64 -4.90 -13.34 2.96
N ARG A 65 -4.93 -13.77 4.23
CA ARG A 65 -6.16 -13.96 4.98
C ARG A 65 -6.90 -12.63 5.15
N LEU A 66 -6.18 -11.55 5.48
CA LEU A 66 -6.76 -10.20 5.49
C LEU A 66 -7.45 -9.88 4.17
N THR A 67 -6.71 -9.99 3.06
CA THR A 67 -7.19 -9.62 1.73
C THR A 67 -8.48 -10.34 1.36
N SER A 68 -8.56 -11.63 1.70
CA SER A 68 -9.76 -12.44 1.48
C SER A 68 -10.96 -11.95 2.29
N TYR A 69 -10.76 -11.59 3.57
CA TYR A 69 -11.84 -11.10 4.43
C TYR A 69 -12.40 -9.75 3.99
N VAL A 70 -11.54 -8.84 3.52
CA VAL A 70 -11.92 -7.46 3.22
C VAL A 70 -12.33 -7.26 1.76
N GLY A 71 -12.54 -8.35 1.02
CA GLY A 71 -13.02 -8.33 -0.35
C GLY A 71 -12.01 -7.77 -1.34
N GLY A 72 -10.73 -8.11 -1.20
CA GLY A 72 -9.67 -7.65 -2.10
C GLY A 72 -9.19 -6.22 -1.83
N ARG A 73 -9.55 -5.66 -0.66
CA ARG A 73 -9.25 -4.27 -0.27
C ARG A 73 -8.32 -4.13 0.95
N PRO A 74 -7.15 -4.79 0.98
CA PRO A 74 -6.29 -4.82 2.16
C PRO A 74 -5.60 -3.48 2.43
N LEU A 75 -5.26 -2.70 1.40
CA LEU A 75 -4.44 -1.49 1.54
C LEU A 75 -5.19 -0.39 2.27
N VAL A 76 -6.46 -0.17 1.93
CA VAL A 76 -7.28 0.83 2.64
C VAL A 76 -7.47 0.47 4.12
N VAL A 77 -7.51 -0.82 4.45
CA VAL A 77 -7.70 -1.31 5.82
C VAL A 77 -6.43 -1.16 6.63
N VAL A 78 -5.29 -1.61 6.10
CA VAL A 78 -3.98 -1.45 6.77
C VAL A 78 -3.62 0.04 6.91
N GLY A 79 -3.80 0.82 5.84
CA GLY A 79 -3.49 2.25 5.83
C GLY A 79 -4.31 3.07 6.83
N ASP A 80 -5.60 2.76 7.01
CA ASP A 80 -6.44 3.46 7.98
C ASP A 80 -6.02 3.20 9.43
N VAL A 81 -5.54 1.99 9.73
CA VAL A 81 -4.98 1.68 11.05
C VAL A 81 -3.62 2.36 11.22
N ALA A 82 -2.74 2.24 10.23
CA ALA A 82 -1.40 2.82 10.24
C ALA A 82 -1.40 4.35 10.43
N LEU A 83 -2.33 5.05 9.78
CA LEU A 83 -2.39 6.51 9.81
C LEU A 83 -3.22 7.07 10.96
N ARG A 84 -3.98 6.24 11.69
CA ARG A 84 -4.97 6.70 12.69
C ARG A 84 -4.39 7.70 13.69
N HIS A 85 -3.22 7.39 14.25
CA HIS A 85 -2.55 8.23 15.24
C HIS A 85 -1.95 9.51 14.66
N ALA A 86 -1.51 9.48 13.40
CA ALA A 86 -0.96 10.65 12.72
C ALA A 86 -2.09 11.61 12.32
N VAL A 87 -3.18 11.07 11.80
CA VAL A 87 -4.36 11.84 11.34
C VAL A 87 -4.97 12.65 12.47
N SER A 88 -5.09 12.07 13.68
CA SER A 88 -5.58 12.80 14.85
C SER A 88 -4.71 13.99 15.24
N LYS A 89 -3.40 13.96 14.92
CA LYS A 89 -2.45 15.05 15.20
C LYS A 89 -2.40 16.10 14.09
N MET A 90 -2.71 15.72 12.86
CA MET A 90 -2.63 16.60 11.69
C MET A 90 -3.92 17.40 11.42
N HIS A 91 -4.97 17.22 12.23
CA HIS A 91 -6.28 17.84 12.02
C HIS A 91 -6.86 17.56 10.63
N ILE A 92 -6.67 16.33 10.12
CA ILE A 92 -7.21 15.89 8.84
C ILE A 92 -8.47 15.07 9.09
N GLU A 93 -9.55 15.38 8.37
CA GLU A 93 -10.79 14.60 8.38
C GLU A 93 -10.52 13.13 8.00
N ALA A 94 -11.04 12.19 8.80
CA ALA A 94 -10.90 10.75 8.54
C ALA A 94 -11.42 10.35 7.15
N SER A 95 -12.47 11.02 6.67
CA SER A 95 -13.03 10.82 5.32
C SER A 95 -12.05 11.19 4.21
N ARG A 96 -11.20 12.20 4.40
CA ARG A 96 -10.17 12.60 3.42
C ARG A 96 -9.07 11.54 3.33
N VAL A 97 -8.67 10.99 4.46
CA VAL A 97 -7.66 9.91 4.53
C VAL A 97 -8.20 8.66 3.87
N ARG A 98 -9.46 8.29 4.16
CA ARG A 98 -10.11 7.14 3.51
C ARG A 98 -10.23 7.33 2.01
N ASN A 99 -10.66 8.50 1.53
CA ASN A 99 -10.73 8.79 0.09
C ASN A 99 -9.33 8.74 -0.57
N PHE A 100 -8.29 9.22 0.12
CA PHE A 100 -6.91 9.15 -0.35
C PHE A 100 -6.43 7.70 -0.50
N LEU A 101 -6.65 6.88 0.53
CA LEU A 101 -6.30 5.46 0.52
C LEU A 101 -7.10 4.67 -0.52
N ASP A 102 -8.41 4.95 -0.67
CA ASP A 102 -9.24 4.37 -1.73
C ASP A 102 -8.67 4.71 -3.11
N SER A 103 -8.26 5.97 -3.31
CA SER A 103 -7.68 6.44 -4.58
C SER A 103 -6.34 5.78 -4.89
N ILE A 104 -5.51 5.48 -3.89
CA ILE A 104 -4.26 4.72 -4.08
C ILE A 104 -4.58 3.28 -4.44
N GLU A 105 -5.45 2.62 -3.65
CA GLU A 105 -5.77 1.20 -3.82
C GLU A 105 -6.37 0.91 -5.20
N ALA A 106 -7.26 1.78 -5.68
CA ALA A 106 -7.88 1.67 -7.00
C ALA A 106 -6.88 1.77 -8.17
N ARG A 107 -5.65 2.23 -7.93
CA ARG A 107 -4.62 2.41 -8.96
C ARG A 107 -3.61 1.26 -8.99
N TYR A 108 -3.68 0.33 -8.04
CA TYR A 108 -2.98 -0.93 -8.17
C TYR A 108 -3.63 -1.75 -9.29
N VAL A 109 -2.83 -2.11 -10.29
CA VAL A 109 -3.26 -2.95 -11.41
C VAL A 109 -3.29 -4.43 -10.98
N PRO A 110 -4.03 -5.32 -11.68
CA PRO A 110 -4.08 -6.75 -11.40
C PRO A 110 -2.77 -7.46 -11.81
N ASN A 111 -1.65 -7.03 -11.23
CA ASN A 111 -0.36 -7.69 -11.35
C ASN A 111 -0.31 -8.87 -10.35
N PRO A 112 0.25 -10.03 -10.72
CA PRO A 112 0.35 -11.18 -9.81
C PRO A 112 1.08 -10.88 -8.49
N TYR A 113 1.99 -9.90 -8.48
CA TYR A 113 2.77 -9.51 -7.31
C TYR A 113 2.59 -8.03 -6.95
N HIS A 114 2.77 -7.09 -7.88
CA HIS A 114 2.68 -5.64 -7.62
C HIS A 114 1.23 -5.14 -7.57
N ASN A 115 0.46 -5.67 -6.63
CA ASN A 115 -0.94 -5.34 -6.38
C ASN A 115 -1.14 -4.74 -4.98
N SER A 116 -2.38 -4.38 -4.65
CA SER A 116 -2.72 -3.73 -3.38
C SER A 116 -2.41 -4.61 -2.15
N MET A 117 -2.47 -5.95 -2.28
CA MET A 117 -2.09 -6.87 -1.21
C MET A 117 -0.60 -6.73 -0.89
N HIS A 118 0.27 -6.68 -1.90
CA HIS A 118 1.70 -6.46 -1.67
C HIS A 118 1.97 -5.08 -1.05
N GLY A 119 1.28 -4.03 -1.51
CA GLY A 119 1.38 -2.70 -0.89
C GLY A 119 0.99 -2.71 0.60
N ALA A 120 -0.06 -3.46 0.95
CA ALA A 120 -0.52 -3.62 2.32
C ALA A 120 0.48 -4.43 3.18
N ASP A 121 1.11 -5.45 2.60
CA ASP A 121 2.14 -6.27 3.27
C ASP A 121 3.40 -5.44 3.60
N VAL A 122 3.90 -4.67 2.63
CA VAL A 122 5.03 -3.75 2.86
C VAL A 122 4.71 -2.75 3.98
N MET A 123 3.48 -2.21 3.99
CA MET A 123 3.05 -1.29 5.05
C MET A 123 2.98 -1.97 6.42
N ASN A 124 2.48 -3.21 6.52
CA ASN A 124 2.49 -3.98 7.76
C ASN A 124 3.92 -4.21 8.28
N ASN A 125 4.86 -4.53 7.39
CA ASN A 125 6.26 -4.71 7.75
C ASN A 125 6.90 -3.40 8.22
N LEU A 126 6.54 -2.27 7.61
CA LEU A 126 6.97 -0.95 8.08
C LEU A 126 6.48 -0.67 9.51
N LEU A 127 5.22 -0.98 9.82
CA LEU A 127 4.69 -0.85 11.18
C LEU A 127 5.49 -1.71 12.17
N TYR A 128 5.83 -2.95 11.80
CA TYR A 128 6.66 -3.83 12.63
C TYR A 128 8.05 -3.24 12.91
N PHE A 129 8.75 -2.79 11.85
CA PHE A 129 10.10 -2.25 12.00
C PHE A 129 10.13 -0.93 12.77
N LEU A 130 9.14 -0.06 12.57
CA LEU A 130 9.03 1.22 13.27
C LEU A 130 8.39 1.10 14.66
N ARG A 131 7.83 -0.06 15.00
CA ARG A 131 7.10 -0.32 16.26
C ARG A 131 5.97 0.69 16.50
N LEU A 132 5.22 0.99 15.44
CA LEU A 132 4.10 1.94 15.44
C LEU A 132 2.78 1.29 15.86
#